data_AF-A0ABC8EXJ2-F1
#
_entry.id   AF-A0ABC8EXJ2-F1
#
_cell.length_a   1.000
_cell.length_b   1.000
_cell.length_c   1.000
_cell.angle_alpha   90.00
_cell.angle_beta   90.00
_cell.angle_gamma   90.00
#
_symmetry.space_group_name_H-M   'P 1'
#
loop_
_entity.id
_entity.type
_entity.pdbx_description
1 polymer ?
#
loop_
_entity_poly.entity_id
_entity_poly.type
_entity_poly.pdbx_seq_one_letter_code
_entity_poly.pdbx_strand_id
1 'polypeptide(L)' 'MRSGDVVVIPAGAAHKNLGSTADFQVVGAYPANQHWDMNYGKANERPQTDQNIAMVAKPQHDPLLGDRGPLIRLWQS' A
#
# COMPACT_ATOMS: atom_id res chain seq x y z
N MET A 1 -11.65 -3.36 -11.40
CA MET A 1 -11.09 -2.01 -11.54
C MET A 1 -11.47 -1.47 -12.90
N ARG A 2 -11.65 -0.17 -12.99
CA ARG A 2 -11.83 0.60 -14.22
C ARG A 2 -10.68 1.58 -14.36
N SER A 3 -10.47 2.09 -15.57
CA SER A 3 -9.45 3.11 -15.81
C SER A 3 -9.71 4.33 -14.91
N GLY A 4 -8.67 4.82 -14.25
CA GLY A 4 -8.74 5.93 -13.29
C GLY A 4 -9.04 5.54 -11.85
N ASP A 5 -9.35 4.28 -11.55
CA ASP A 5 -9.49 3.82 -10.16
C ASP A 5 -8.13 3.93 -9.44
N VAL A 6 -8.15 4.44 -8.21
CA VAL A 6 -6.98 4.49 -7.33
C VAL A 6 -7.22 3.61 -6.12
N VAL A 7 -6.23 2.77 -5.80
CA VAL A 7 -6.23 1.94 -4.60
C VAL A 7 -4.98 2.22 -3.78
N VAL A 8 -5.19 2.43 -2.49
CA VAL A 8 -4.14 2.55 -1.50
C VAL A 8 -4.10 1.26 -0.68
N ILE A 9 -2.93 0.63 -0.60
CA ILE A 9 -2.74 -0.65 0.06
C ILE A 9 -1.88 -0.41 1.32
N PRO A 10 -2.39 -0.73 2.53
CA PRO A 10 -1.62 -0.57 3.76
C PRO A 10 -0.45 -1.58 3.82
N ALA A 11 0.60 -1.22 4.56
CA ALA A 11 1.70 -2.14 4.85
C ALA A 11 1.18 -3.44 5.49
N GLY A 12 1.76 -4.58 5.09
CA GLY A 12 1.35 -5.90 5.55
C GLY A 12 0.22 -6.56 4.75
N ALA A 13 -0.47 -5.82 3.87
CA ALA A 13 -1.46 -6.40 2.97
C ALA A 13 -0.80 -6.93 1.68
N ALA A 14 -0.86 -8.24 1.46
CA ALA A 14 -0.51 -8.84 0.18
C ALA A 14 -1.65 -8.63 -0.83
N HIS A 15 -1.30 -8.44 -2.11
CA HIS A 15 -2.27 -8.36 -3.20
C HIS A 15 -1.82 -9.20 -4.38
N LYS A 16 -2.79 -9.67 -5.17
CA LYS A 16 -2.55 -10.48 -6.37
C LYS A 16 -3.61 -10.17 -7.42
N ASN A 17 -3.18 -10.04 -8.67
CA ASN A 17 -4.09 -10.01 -9.80
C ASN A 17 -4.54 -11.46 -10.12
N LEU A 18 -5.84 -11.73 -10.09
CA LEU A 18 -6.44 -13.04 -10.41
C LEU A 18 -6.89 -13.15 -11.88
N GLY A 19 -6.85 -12.05 -12.61
CA GLY A 19 -7.26 -11.92 -14.01
C GLY A 19 -7.42 -10.44 -14.38
N SER A 20 -7.03 -10.08 -15.60
CA SER A 20 -7.22 -8.75 -16.18
C SER A 20 -7.47 -8.81 -17.68
N THR A 21 -7.99 -7.72 -18.24
CA THR A 21 -8.03 -7.51 -19.68
C THR A 21 -6.63 -7.28 -20.24
N ALA A 22 -6.46 -7.44 -21.57
CA ALA A 22 -5.16 -7.32 -22.23
C ALA A 22 -4.58 -5.89 -22.20
N ASP A 23 -5.43 -4.89 -22.04
CA ASP A 23 -5.10 -3.46 -21.97
C ASP A 23 -4.95 -2.94 -20.53
N PHE A 24 -5.02 -3.82 -19.52
CA PHE A 24 -4.89 -3.42 -18.13
C PHE A 24 -3.45 -3.01 -17.80
N GLN A 25 -3.29 -1.80 -17.25
CA GLN A 25 -2.01 -1.25 -16.82
C GLN A 25 -2.11 -0.68 -15.41
N VAL A 26 -1.02 -0.79 -14.65
CA VAL A 26 -0.92 -0.27 -13.27
C VAL A 26 0.42 0.43 -13.11
N VAL A 27 0.40 1.58 -12.44
CA VAL A 27 1.60 2.25 -11.93
C VAL A 27 1.51 2.27 -10.41
N GLY A 28 2.59 1.88 -9.76
CA GLY A 28 2.72 1.91 -8.31
C GLY A 28 3.66 3.04 -7.87
N ALA A 29 3.41 3.59 -6.69
CA ALA A 29 4.29 4.53 -6.03
C ALA A 29 4.28 4.26 -4.52
N TYR A 30 5.35 4.67 -3.85
CA TYR A 30 5.49 4.62 -2.40
C TYR A 30 5.58 6.06 -1.85
N PRO A 31 5.24 6.28 -0.57
CA PRO A 31 5.45 7.59 0.05
C PRO A 31 6.90 8.06 -0.05
N ALA A 32 7.10 9.37 -0.18
CA ALA A 32 8.42 9.96 -0.27
C ALA A 32 9.28 9.60 0.95
N ASN A 33 10.59 9.41 0.71
CA ASN A 33 11.59 9.07 1.73
C ASN A 33 11.33 7.77 2.50
N GLN A 34 10.45 6.89 2.01
CA GLN A 34 10.29 5.54 2.56
C GLN A 34 11.00 4.51 1.67
N HIS A 35 11.64 3.53 2.32
CA HIS A 35 12.19 2.35 1.66
C HIS A 35 11.29 1.17 2.01
N TRP A 36 10.87 0.42 1.00
CA TRP A 36 10.10 -0.80 1.20
C TRP A 36 11.02 -1.98 1.47
N ASP A 37 10.59 -2.89 2.34
CA ASP A 37 11.18 -4.22 2.50
C ASP A 37 10.34 -5.26 1.75
N MET A 38 11.01 -6.24 1.14
CA MET A 38 10.33 -7.33 0.43
C MET A 38 10.10 -8.49 1.38
N ASN A 39 8.85 -8.75 1.73
CA ASN A 39 8.43 -9.87 2.59
C ASN A 39 7.57 -10.84 1.77
N TYR A 40 7.90 -12.13 1.79
CA TYR A 40 7.27 -13.15 0.93
C TYR A 40 6.32 -14.10 1.67
N GLY A 41 6.15 -13.92 2.98
CA GLY A 41 5.37 -14.82 3.85
C GLY A 41 6.12 -16.11 4.19
N LYS A 42 7.45 -16.10 4.19
CA LYS A 42 8.25 -17.27 4.59
C LYS A 42 8.17 -17.47 6.11
N ALA A 43 8.27 -18.72 6.55
CA ALA A 43 8.12 -19.08 7.96
C ALA A 43 9.08 -18.35 8.91
N ASN A 44 10.26 -17.93 8.42
CA ASN A 44 11.28 -17.25 9.21
C ASN A 44 11.20 -15.72 9.19
N GLU A 45 10.26 -15.12 8.45
CA GLU A 45 10.12 -13.65 8.36
C GLU A 45 9.36 -13.08 9.58
N ARG A 46 8.44 -13.87 10.14
CA ARG A 46 7.70 -13.50 11.36
C ARG A 46 8.48 -13.94 12.61
N PRO A 47 8.47 -13.14 13.70
CA PRO A 47 7.60 -11.98 13.96
C PRO A 47 8.19 -10.62 13.53
N GLN A 48 9.41 -10.56 13.00
CA GLN A 48 10.08 -9.29 12.68
C GLN A 48 9.27 -8.45 11.68
N THR A 49 8.70 -9.08 10.65
CA THR A 49 7.82 -8.39 9.69
C THR A 49 6.64 -7.71 10.37
N ASP A 50 6.02 -8.34 11.37
CA ASP A 50 4.87 -7.76 12.09
C ASP A 50 5.27 -6.52 12.89
N GLN A 51 6.45 -6.56 13.51
CA GLN A 51 7.03 -5.42 14.21
C GLN A 51 7.35 -4.26 13.25
N ASN A 52 7.92 -4.58 12.07
CA ASN A 52 8.21 -3.59 11.05
C ASN A 52 6.93 -2.92 10.53
N ILE A 53 5.89 -3.71 10.22
CA ILE A 53 4.58 -3.20 9.75
C ILE A 53 3.99 -2.23 10.78
N ALA A 54 4.04 -2.57 12.08
CA ALA A 54 3.51 -1.71 13.14
C ALA A 54 4.27 -0.37 13.28
N MET A 55 5.51 -0.28 12.80
CA MET A 55 6.31 0.94 12.81
C MET A 55 6.17 1.78 11.53
N VAL A 56 5.48 1.29 10.50
CA VAL A 56 5.28 2.05 9.26
C VAL A 56 4.40 3.26 9.55
N ALA A 57 4.95 4.45 9.32
CA ALA A 57 4.23 5.69 9.50
C ALA A 57 3.07 5.80 8.51
N LYS A 58 1.93 6.31 8.99
CA LYS A 58 0.80 6.68 8.13
C LYS A 58 1.23 7.77 7.14
N PRO A 59 0.67 7.76 5.91
CA PRO A 59 0.94 8.83 4.95
C PRO A 59 0.50 10.19 5.53
N GLN A 60 1.30 11.23 5.32
CA GLN A 60 0.98 12.58 5.78
C GLN A 60 -0.13 13.23 4.95
N HIS A 61 -0.24 12.85 3.68
CA HIS A 61 -1.21 13.38 2.71
C HIS A 61 -1.86 12.24 1.94
N ASP A 62 -3.08 12.48 1.44
CA ASP A 62 -3.67 11.61 0.43
C ASP A 62 -2.85 11.73 -0.87
N PRO A 63 -2.40 10.62 -1.47
CA PRO A 63 -1.52 10.65 -2.64
C PRO A 63 -2.20 11.19 -3.91
N LEU A 64 -3.54 11.27 -3.93
CA LEU A 64 -4.31 11.79 -5.05
C LEU A 64 -4.85 13.20 -4.76
N LEU A 65 -5.41 13.42 -3.58
CA LEU A 65 -6.17 14.63 -3.23
C LEU A 65 -5.46 15.56 -2.23
N GLY A 66 -4.24 15.21 -1.80
CA GLY A 66 -3.46 15.98 -0.83
C GLY A 66 -4.13 16.06 0.54
N ASP A 67 -4.02 17.22 1.20
CA ASP A 67 -4.57 17.46 2.55
C ASP A 67 -6.09 17.30 2.67
N ARG A 68 -6.81 17.39 1.55
CA ARG A 68 -8.28 17.32 1.52
C ARG A 68 -8.80 15.93 1.19
N GLY A 69 -7.91 14.97 0.98
CA GLY A 69 -8.29 13.62 0.62
C GLY A 69 -8.85 12.82 1.80
N PRO A 70 -9.71 11.83 1.53
CA PRO A 70 -10.35 11.03 2.57
C PRO A 70 -9.36 10.09 3.27
N LEU A 71 -8.20 9.78 2.67
CA LEU A 71 -7.29 8.76 3.18
C LEU A 71 -6.90 8.99 4.65
N ILE A 72 -6.55 10.23 5.01
CA ILE A 72 -6.12 10.58 6.37
C ILE A 72 -7.25 10.34 7.39
N ARG A 73 -8.50 10.57 7.00
CA ARG A 73 -9.67 10.31 7.86
C ARG A 73 -10.02 8.82 7.95
N LEU A 74 -9.85 8.07 6.86
CA LEU A 74 -10.19 6.66 6.79
C LEU A 74 -9.16 5.77 7.51
N TRP A 75 -7.90 6.20 7.58
CA TRP A 75 -6.80 5.41 8.14
C TRP A 75 -6.61 5.63 9.65
N GLN A 76 -7.63 5.31 10.46
CA GLN A 76 -7.67 5.70 11.89
C GLN A 76 -6.83 4.82 12.82
N SER A 77 -6.56 3.57 12.46
CA SER A 77 -5.72 2.65 13.24
C SER A 77 -4.78 1.93 12.31
#